data_AF-A0A1Q7EEX0-F1
#
_entry.id   AF-A0A1Q7EEX0-F1
#
_cell.length_a   1.000
_cell.length_b   1.000
_cell.length_c   1.000
_cell.angle_alpha   90.00
_cell.angle_beta   90.00
_cell.angle_gamma   90.00
#
_symmetry.space_group_name_H-M   'P 1'
#
loop_
_entity.id
_entity.type
_entity.pdbx_description
1 polymer ?
#
loop_
_entity_poly.entity_id
_entity_poly.type
_entity_poly.pdbx_seq_one_letter_code
_entity_poly.pdbx_strand_id
1 'polypeptide(L)'
;MMAEAVTALALGSEILVGAILLAAGILKIRAGEPAVIAAIRGYELLRGELERWVSRLLPWVEVALGLALIVGVARGIAALGAGVLLSGFQLAMAYSLSRGRSHPCGCGSGRRPTVVSWALVSRNLVLVGAMALAELVRTGPALTISATGALVAVWSATALVTAGLRIRARARAANAFSSAVTASGA
;
A
#
# COMPACT_ATOMS: atom_id res chain seq x y z
N MET A 1 -29.02 -6.72 -11.33
CA MET A 1 -28.45 -7.39 -10.14
C MET A 1 -26.93 -7.39 -10.11
N MET A 2 -26.23 -7.93 -11.11
CA MET A 2 -24.76 -8.00 -11.08
C MET A 2 -24.07 -6.62 -11.05
N ALA A 3 -24.53 -5.66 -11.87
CA ALA A 3 -23.97 -4.31 -11.88
C ALA A 3 -24.16 -3.59 -10.52
N GLU A 4 -25.38 -3.60 -9.97
CA GLU A 4 -25.71 -3.07 -8.64
C GLU A 4 -24.82 -3.65 -7.52
N ALA A 5 -24.64 -4.97 -7.50
CA ALA A 5 -23.80 -5.64 -6.50
C ALA A 5 -22.33 -5.24 -6.62
N VAL A 6 -21.82 -5.07 -7.84
CA VAL A 6 -20.45 -4.60 -8.08
C VAL A 6 -20.29 -3.14 -7.68
N THR A 7 -21.27 -2.27 -7.94
CA THR A 7 -21.25 -0.87 -7.52
C THR A 7 -21.35 -0.72 -5.99
N ALA A 8 -22.11 -1.59 -5.31
CA ALA A 8 -22.15 -1.61 -3.85
C ALA A 8 -20.81 -2.06 -3.23
N LEU A 9 -20.21 -3.12 -3.78
CA LEU A 9 -18.90 -3.60 -3.36
C LEU A 9 -17.80 -2.53 -3.62
N ALA A 10 -17.90 -1.83 -4.74
CA ALA A 10 -17.04 -0.72 -5.12
C ALA A 10 -17.07 0.41 -4.08
N LEU A 11 -18.26 0.95 -3.78
CA LEU A 11 -18.43 2.01 -2.80
C LEU A 11 -17.97 1.55 -1.41
N GLY A 12 -18.28 0.30 -1.03
CA GLY A 12 -17.79 -0.29 0.21
C GLY A 12 -16.27 -0.32 0.27
N SER A 13 -15.58 -0.64 -0.83
CA SER A 13 -14.12 -0.63 -0.89
C SER A 13 -13.51 0.77 -0.79
N GLU A 14 -14.12 1.78 -1.45
CA GLU A 14 -13.68 3.18 -1.35
C GLU A 14 -13.80 3.69 0.09
N ILE A 15 -14.94 3.44 0.73
CA ILE A 15 -15.20 3.85 2.11
C ILE A 15 -14.24 3.14 3.05
N LEU A 16 -14.02 1.83 2.86
CA LEU A 16 -13.08 1.06 3.67
C LEU A 16 -11.65 1.60 3.53
N VAL A 17 -11.19 1.84 2.30
CA VAL A 17 -9.88 2.42 2.04
C VAL A 17 -9.77 3.83 2.61
N GLY A 18 -10.80 4.65 2.44
CA GLY A 18 -10.88 5.98 3.01
C GLY A 18 -10.80 5.97 4.54
N ALA A 19 -11.51 5.05 5.19
CA ALA A 19 -11.46 4.86 6.64
C ALA A 19 -10.08 4.41 7.12
N ILE A 20 -9.42 3.52 6.38
CA ILE A 20 -8.04 3.08 6.68
C ILE A 20 -7.08 4.25 6.59
N LEU A 21 -7.13 5.04 5.51
CA LEU A 21 -6.26 6.20 5.31
C LEU A 21 -6.50 7.28 6.37
N LEU A 22 -7.77 7.58 6.67
CA LEU A 22 -8.15 8.54 7.68
C LEU A 22 -7.65 8.12 9.07
N ALA A 23 -7.89 6.86 9.46
CA ALA A 23 -7.41 6.34 10.73
C ALA A 23 -5.87 6.35 10.80
N ALA A 24 -5.18 5.94 9.73
CA ALA A 24 -3.73 5.94 9.67
C ALA A 24 -3.15 7.35 9.80
N GLY A 25 -3.70 8.32 9.06
CA GLY A 25 -3.27 9.71 9.11
C GLY A 25 -3.46 10.34 10.48
N ILE A 26 -4.64 10.15 11.10
CA ILE A 26 -4.92 10.64 12.47
C ILE A 26 -3.94 10.02 13.48
N LEU A 27 -3.66 8.72 13.38
CA LEU A 27 -2.71 8.05 14.27
C LEU A 27 -1.30 8.61 14.11
N LYS A 28 -0.85 8.89 12.89
CA LYS A 28 0.47 9.49 12.63
C LYS A 28 0.56 10.93 13.13
N ILE A 29 -0.49 11.72 12.97
CA ILE A 29 -0.55 13.09 13.53
C ILE A 29 -0.44 13.03 15.06
N ARG A 30 -1.18 12.13 15.72
CA ARG A 30 -1.14 11.95 17.17
C ARG A 30 0.20 11.42 17.69
N ALA A 31 0.87 10.56 16.91
CA ALA A 31 2.18 10.03 17.27
C ALA A 31 3.31 11.07 17.13
N GLY A 32 3.10 12.10 16.31
CA GLY A 32 4.05 13.18 16.08
C GLY A 32 5.15 12.82 15.07
N GLU A 33 5.80 13.86 14.55
CA GLU A 33 6.84 13.76 13.51
C GLU A 33 7.96 12.75 13.83
N PRO A 34 8.52 12.68 15.06
CA PRO A 34 9.61 11.75 15.36
C PRO A 34 9.23 10.27 15.21
N ALA A 35 7.99 9.92 15.57
CA ALA A 35 7.50 8.55 15.43
C ALA A 35 7.31 8.15 13.96
N VAL A 36 6.86 9.09 13.13
CA VAL A 36 6.68 8.88 11.68
C VAL A 36 8.04 8.74 10.98
N ILE A 37 9.01 9.57 11.35
CA ILE A 37 10.42 9.47 10.94
C ILE A 37 10.98 8.07 11.27
N ALA A 38 10.81 7.62 12.50
CA ALA A 38 11.26 6.28 12.91
C ALA A 38 10.63 5.16 12.07
N ALA A 39 9.34 5.27 11.73
CA ALA A 39 8.66 4.32 10.86
C ALA A 39 9.19 4.36 9.42
N ILE A 40 9.46 5.55 8.86
CA ILE A 40 10.00 5.72 7.51
C ILE A 40 11.43 5.15 7.42
N ARG A 41 12.27 5.40 8.43
CA ARG A 41 13.64 4.85 8.52
C ARG A 41 13.68 3.34 8.48
N GLY A 42 12.67 2.67 9.04
CA GLY A 42 12.54 1.21 8.97
C GLY A 42 12.53 0.67 7.54
N TYR A 43 12.13 1.49 6.56
CA TYR A 43 12.14 1.10 5.14
C TYR A 43 13.45 1.42 4.41
N GLU A 44 14.34 2.24 4.97
CA GLU A 44 15.62 2.70 4.36
C GLU A 44 15.50 3.30 2.94
N LEU A 45 14.29 3.64 2.48
CA LEU A 45 14.04 4.16 1.14
C LEU A 45 14.36 5.66 1.03
N LEU A 46 14.15 6.40 2.13
CA LEU A 46 14.38 7.85 2.20
C LEU A 46 15.40 8.15 3.31
N ARG A 47 16.33 9.07 3.03
CA ARG A 47 17.33 9.57 3.99
C ARG A 47 17.44 11.10 3.87
N GLY A 48 17.82 11.76 4.96
CA GLY A 48 18.06 13.21 4.98
C GLY A 48 16.77 14.04 5.00
N GLU A 49 16.79 15.19 4.32
CA GLU A 49 15.69 16.16 4.35
C GLU A 49 14.37 15.61 3.76
N LEU A 50 14.44 14.68 2.81
CA LEU A 50 13.26 14.07 2.20
C LEU A 50 12.39 13.32 3.22
N GLU A 51 13.02 12.72 4.23
CA GLU A 51 12.32 12.01 5.30
C GLU A 51 11.46 12.97 6.14
N ARG A 52 11.99 14.16 6.47
CA ARG A 52 11.27 15.18 7.26
C ARG A 52 10.10 15.76 6.48
N TRP A 53 10.30 16.02 5.19
CA TRP A 53 9.23 16.52 4.32
C TRP A 53 8.10 15.51 4.20
N VAL A 54 8.44 14.24 3.94
CA VAL A 54 7.45 13.17 3.85
C VAL A 54 6.78 12.92 5.19
N SER A 55 7.50 12.91 6.32
CA SER A 55 6.90 12.67 7.63
C SER A 55 5.88 13.76 8.02
N ARG A 56 6.06 15.00 7.56
CA ARG A 56 5.11 16.09 7.79
C ARG A 56 3.93 16.05 6.84
N LEU A 57 4.17 15.86 5.54
CA LEU A 57 3.11 16.00 4.52
C LEU A 57 2.21 14.76 4.43
N LEU A 58 2.80 13.57 4.58
CA LEU A 58 2.13 12.29 4.38
C LEU A 58 0.88 12.10 5.25
N PRO A 59 0.90 12.40 6.57
CA PRO A 59 -0.28 12.22 7.41
C PRO A 59 -1.45 13.11 6.99
N TRP A 60 -1.19 14.34 6.55
CA TRP A 60 -2.22 15.26 6.07
C TRP A 60 -2.82 14.79 4.74
N VAL A 61 -1.99 14.29 3.83
CA VAL A 61 -2.44 13.71 2.56
C VAL A 61 -3.31 12.48 2.80
N GLU A 62 -2.96 11.62 3.77
CA GLU A 62 -3.77 10.46 4.16
C GLU A 62 -5.15 10.87 4.68
N VAL A 63 -5.20 11.87 5.57
CA VAL A 63 -6.48 12.40 6.09
C VAL A 63 -7.33 13.02 4.99
N ALA A 64 -6.73 13.84 4.12
CA ALA A 64 -7.44 14.52 3.03
C ALA A 64 -8.02 13.52 2.02
N LEU A 65 -7.24 12.54 1.58
CA LEU A 65 -7.71 11.49 0.66
C LEU A 65 -8.74 10.58 1.33
N GLY A 66 -8.54 10.25 2.61
CA GLY A 66 -9.48 9.46 3.39
C GLY A 66 -10.85 10.11 3.51
N LEU A 67 -10.89 11.40 3.85
CA LEU A 67 -12.13 12.19 3.90
C LEU A 67 -12.75 12.33 2.51
N ALA A 68 -11.97 12.62 1.48
CA ALA A 68 -12.48 12.77 0.11
C ALA A 68 -13.18 11.49 -0.38
N LEU A 69 -12.62 10.30 -0.07
CA LEU A 69 -13.23 9.01 -0.40
C LEU A 69 -14.52 8.72 0.40
N ILE A 70 -14.53 9.03 1.70
CA ILE A 70 -15.70 8.80 2.56
C ILE A 70 -16.86 9.72 2.17
N VAL A 71 -16.59 11.01 1.99
CA VAL A 71 -17.60 12.01 1.59
C VAL A 71 -18.00 11.83 0.13
N GLY A 72 -17.10 11.28 -0.69
CA GLY A 72 -17.35 11.05 -2.11
C GLY A 72 -17.12 12.27 -2.99
N VAL A 73 -16.24 13.19 -2.57
CA VAL A 73 -15.84 14.37 -3.34
C VAL A 73 -14.68 14.00 -4.26
N ALA A 74 -14.75 14.43 -5.53
CA ALA A 74 -13.70 14.20 -6.53
C ALA A 74 -13.25 12.72 -6.61
N ARG A 75 -14.22 11.78 -6.57
CA ARG A 75 -13.99 10.33 -6.42
C ARG A 75 -12.89 9.76 -7.29
N GLY A 76 -12.85 10.08 -8.59
CA GLY A 76 -11.81 9.58 -9.49
C GLY A 76 -10.40 10.03 -9.09
N ILE A 77 -10.23 11.30 -8.71
CA ILE A 77 -8.94 11.84 -8.27
C ILE A 77 -8.57 11.31 -6.87
N ALA A 78 -9.53 11.25 -5.96
CA ALA A 78 -9.33 10.72 -4.61
C ALA A 78 -8.96 9.22 -4.64
N ALA A 79 -9.63 8.43 -5.50
CA ALA A 79 -9.34 7.01 -5.71
C ALA A 79 -7.97 6.80 -6.35
N LEU A 80 -7.61 7.61 -7.35
CA LEU A 80 -6.27 7.57 -7.95
C LEU A 80 -5.19 7.92 -6.93
N GLY A 81 -5.37 9.02 -6.18
CA GLY A 81 -4.44 9.44 -5.15
C GLY A 81 -4.27 8.40 -4.05
N ALA A 82 -5.37 7.83 -3.55
CA ALA A 82 -5.35 6.75 -2.58
C ALA A 82 -4.69 5.49 -3.13
N GLY A 83 -4.97 5.13 -4.39
CA GLY A 83 -4.35 4.00 -5.07
C GLY A 83 -2.84 4.15 -5.19
N VAL A 84 -2.35 5.31 -5.66
CA VAL A 84 -0.92 5.63 -5.74
C VAL A 84 -0.27 5.58 -4.37
N LEU A 85 -0.91 6.18 -3.36
CA LEU A 85 -0.38 6.23 -2.00
C LEU A 85 -0.27 4.83 -1.39
N LEU A 86 -1.33 4.04 -1.47
CA LEU A 86 -1.35 2.65 -1.00
C LEU A 86 -0.34 1.77 -1.75
N SER A 87 -0.24 1.93 -3.07
CA SER A 87 0.77 1.25 -3.88
C SER A 87 2.19 1.62 -3.47
N GLY A 88 2.45 2.88 -3.12
CA GLY A 88 3.75 3.31 -2.58
C GLY A 88 4.10 2.59 -1.27
N PHE A 89 3.18 2.59 -0.29
CA PHE A 89 3.36 1.87 0.96
C PHE A 89 3.55 0.36 0.76
N GLN A 90 2.75 -0.22 -0.13
CA GLN A 90 2.80 -1.61 -0.52
C GLN A 90 4.18 -2.01 -1.06
N LEU A 91 4.72 -1.21 -1.99
CA LEU A 91 6.02 -1.44 -2.58
C LEU A 91 7.14 -1.30 -1.55
N ALA A 92 7.05 -0.32 -0.66
CA ALA A 92 7.99 -0.17 0.44
C ALA A 92 8.02 -1.42 1.36
N MET A 93 6.84 -1.94 1.72
CA MET A 93 6.68 -3.18 2.49
C MET A 93 7.24 -4.40 1.76
N ALA A 94 6.86 -4.60 0.50
CA ALA A 94 7.33 -5.72 -0.30
C ALA A 94 8.86 -5.68 -0.51
N TYR A 95 9.43 -4.48 -0.68
CA TYR A 95 10.87 -4.29 -0.78
C TYR A 95 11.59 -4.66 0.52
N SER A 96 11.12 -4.17 1.67
CA SER A 96 11.68 -4.54 2.98
C SER A 96 11.65 -6.06 3.20
N LEU A 97 10.51 -6.70 2.91
CA LEU A 97 10.36 -8.15 3.04
C LEU A 97 11.29 -8.92 2.09
N SER A 98 11.52 -8.42 0.87
CA SER A 98 12.43 -9.06 -0.07
C SER A 98 13.90 -9.07 0.41
N ARG A 99 14.26 -8.14 1.29
CA ARG A 99 15.56 -8.08 1.96
C ARG A 99 15.62 -8.88 3.27
N GLY A 100 14.58 -9.67 3.58
CA GLY A 100 14.53 -10.51 4.78
C GLY A 100 14.28 -9.74 6.07
N ARG A 101 13.74 -8.51 5.98
CA ARG A 101 13.57 -7.62 7.12
C ARG A 101 12.10 -7.54 7.56
N SER A 102 11.86 -7.62 8.86
CA SER A 102 10.57 -7.41 9.50
C SER A 102 10.62 -6.15 10.37
N HIS A 103 9.66 -5.25 10.15
CA HIS A 103 9.53 -4.01 10.91
C HIS A 103 8.05 -3.75 11.24
N PRO A 104 7.74 -2.95 12.27
CA PRO A 104 6.39 -2.45 12.50
C PRO A 104 5.92 -1.64 11.29
N CYS A 105 4.69 -1.87 10.82
CA CYS A 105 4.17 -1.19 9.62
C CYS A 105 3.90 0.31 9.81
N GLY A 106 3.97 0.82 11.04
CA GLY A 106 3.69 2.22 11.38
C GLY A 106 2.21 2.60 11.41
N CYS A 107 1.30 1.74 10.92
CA CYS A 107 -0.16 1.96 10.98
C CYS A 107 -0.82 1.46 12.28
N GLY A 108 -0.17 0.57 13.03
CA GLY A 108 -0.70 0.05 14.29
C GLY A 108 -0.55 1.06 15.43
N SER A 109 -1.62 1.31 16.19
CA SER A 109 -1.50 1.99 17.49
C SER A 109 -0.45 1.25 18.33
N GLY A 110 0.42 1.98 19.05
CA GLY A 110 1.54 1.42 19.80
C GLY A 110 1.21 0.30 20.82
N ARG A 111 -0.09 -0.02 21.01
CA ARG A 111 -0.58 -1.14 21.82
C ARG A 111 -0.39 -2.52 21.17
N ARG A 112 -0.40 -2.62 19.83
CA ARG A 112 -0.14 -3.86 19.06
C ARG A 112 0.52 -3.51 17.72
N PRO A 113 1.86 -3.40 17.66
CA PRO A 113 2.55 -3.12 16.41
C PRO A 113 2.32 -4.28 15.43
N THR A 114 1.59 -4.01 14.35
CA THR A 114 1.42 -4.96 13.26
C THR A 114 2.72 -5.06 12.48
N VAL A 115 3.31 -6.25 12.49
CA VAL A 115 4.52 -6.53 11.72
C VAL A 115 4.19 -6.62 10.24
N VAL A 116 5.05 -6.04 9.41
CA VAL A 116 4.94 -6.14 7.95
C VAL A 116 5.08 -7.60 7.54
N SER A 117 4.16 -8.09 6.71
CA SER A 117 4.13 -9.49 6.23
C SER A 117 3.60 -9.58 4.81
N TRP A 118 3.93 -10.67 4.10
CA TRP A 118 3.42 -10.93 2.74
C TRP A 118 1.89 -11.08 2.70
N ALA A 119 1.25 -11.43 3.82
CA ALA A 119 -0.21 -11.47 3.93
C ALA A 119 -0.80 -10.05 3.89
N LEU A 120 -0.19 -9.11 4.63
CA LEU A 120 -0.58 -7.70 4.62
C LEU A 120 -0.43 -7.09 3.22
N VAL A 121 0.68 -7.43 2.55
CA VAL A 121 0.94 -7.04 1.15
C VAL A 121 -0.17 -7.58 0.25
N SER A 122 -0.44 -8.89 0.28
CA SER A 122 -1.50 -9.50 -0.56
C SER A 122 -2.88 -8.84 -0.33
N ARG A 123 -3.25 -8.58 0.94
CA ARG A 123 -4.52 -7.92 1.30
C ARG A 123 -4.64 -6.53 0.67
N ASN A 124 -3.60 -5.71 0.77
CA ASN A 124 -3.62 -4.35 0.21
C ASN A 124 -3.69 -4.37 -1.32
N LEU A 125 -3.03 -5.33 -1.96
CA LEU A 125 -3.12 -5.51 -3.42
C LEU A 125 -4.56 -5.81 -3.84
N VAL A 126 -5.27 -6.67 -3.09
CA VAL A 126 -6.68 -6.98 -3.37
C VAL A 126 -7.57 -5.75 -3.21
N LEU A 127 -7.36 -4.94 -2.16
CA LEU A 127 -8.15 -3.72 -1.93
C LEU A 127 -8.01 -2.71 -3.07
N VAL A 128 -6.78 -2.44 -3.53
CA VAL A 128 -6.54 -1.53 -4.67
C VAL A 128 -7.11 -2.12 -5.97
N GLY A 129 -7.04 -3.45 -6.14
CA GLY A 129 -7.61 -4.13 -7.30
C GLY A 129 -9.14 -4.06 -7.34
N ALA A 130 -9.78 -4.17 -6.17
CA ALA A 130 -11.22 -4.00 -6.03
C ALA A 130 -11.65 -2.56 -6.39
N MET A 131 -10.89 -1.54 -5.95
CA MET A 131 -11.11 -0.15 -6.36
C MET A 131 -10.90 0.07 -7.86
N ALA A 132 -9.89 -0.55 -8.46
CA ALA A 132 -9.63 -0.46 -9.90
C ALA A 132 -10.76 -1.10 -10.72
N LEU A 133 -11.22 -2.28 -10.32
CA LEU A 133 -12.34 -2.98 -10.94
C LEU A 133 -13.65 -2.19 -10.78
N ALA A 134 -13.87 -1.61 -9.60
CA ALA A 134 -14.99 -0.75 -9.29
C ALA A 134 -15.09 0.45 -10.24
N GLU A 135 -13.99 1.17 -10.41
CA GLU A 135 -13.94 2.31 -11.32
C GLU A 135 -14.16 1.86 -12.77
N LEU A 136 -13.58 0.73 -13.17
CA LEU A 136 -13.75 0.15 -14.51
C LEU A 136 -15.21 -0.18 -14.83
N VAL A 137 -15.94 -0.73 -13.86
CA VAL A 137 -17.37 -1.06 -14.04
C VAL A 137 -18.24 0.20 -14.05
N ARG A 138 -17.87 1.25 -13.32
CA ARG A 138 -18.62 2.51 -13.23
C ARG A 138 -18.48 3.36 -14.49
N THR A 139 -17.26 3.48 -15.02
CA THR A 139 -16.96 4.35 -16.18
C THR A 139 -17.01 3.62 -17.52
N GLY A 140 -17.08 2.28 -17.50
CA GLY A 140 -16.89 1.43 -18.67
C GLY A 140 -15.42 1.36 -19.11
N PRO A 141 -15.09 0.51 -20.10
CA PRO A 141 -13.75 0.36 -20.66
C PRO A 141 -13.41 1.56 -21.56
N ALA A 142 -13.36 2.77 -20.98
CA ALA A 142 -12.80 3.92 -21.66
C ALA A 142 -11.26 3.83 -21.55
N LEU A 143 -10.63 3.23 -22.57
CA LEU A 143 -9.18 3.22 -22.84
C LEU A 143 -8.58 4.63 -23.09
N THR A 144 -9.30 5.68 -22.71
CA THR A 144 -8.79 7.05 -22.65
C THR A 144 -7.88 7.23 -21.43
N ILE A 145 -7.13 8.33 -21.36
CA ILE A 145 -6.38 8.75 -20.15
C ILE A 145 -7.39 9.16 -19.07
N SER A 146 -8.12 8.18 -18.54
CA SER A 146 -9.10 8.32 -17.48
C SER A 146 -8.46 7.92 -16.15
N ALA A 147 -8.98 8.45 -15.03
CA ALA A 147 -8.54 8.06 -13.69
C ALA A 147 -8.61 6.53 -13.49
N THR A 148 -9.59 5.89 -14.13
CA THR A 148 -9.78 4.45 -14.23
C THR A 148 -8.57 3.74 -14.84
N GLY A 149 -8.14 4.15 -16.04
CA GLY A 149 -6.99 3.56 -16.72
C GLY A 149 -5.70 3.73 -15.92
N ALA A 150 -5.51 4.90 -15.32
CA ALA A 150 -4.35 5.16 -14.46
C ALA A 150 -4.35 4.27 -13.20
N LEU A 151 -5.50 4.09 -12.54
CA LEU A 151 -5.62 3.23 -11.36
C LEU A 151 -5.34 1.76 -11.68
N VAL A 152 -5.85 1.25 -12.81
CA VAL A 152 -5.57 -0.11 -13.30
C VAL A 152 -4.09 -0.29 -13.63
N ALA A 153 -3.46 0.70 -14.27
CA ALA A 153 -2.03 0.65 -14.59
C ALA A 153 -1.18 0.64 -13.32
N VAL A 154 -1.48 1.51 -12.34
CA VAL A 154 -0.81 1.54 -11.03
C VAL A 154 -0.96 0.19 -10.32
N TRP A 155 -2.17 -0.38 -10.30
CA TRP A 155 -2.41 -1.67 -9.68
C TRP A 155 -1.62 -2.80 -10.34
N SER A 156 -1.66 -2.87 -11.67
CA SER A 156 -0.98 -3.90 -12.46
C SER A 156 0.55 -3.82 -12.30
N ALA A 157 1.11 -2.62 -12.37
CA ALA A 157 2.53 -2.39 -12.12
C ALA A 157 2.93 -2.81 -10.70
N THR A 158 2.12 -2.46 -9.71
CA THR A 158 2.36 -2.85 -8.30
C THR A 158 2.30 -4.37 -8.13
N ALA A 159 1.33 -5.04 -8.76
CA ALA A 159 1.22 -6.50 -8.75
C ALA A 159 2.46 -7.17 -9.33
N LEU A 160 2.95 -6.71 -10.48
CA LEU A 160 4.14 -7.25 -11.14
C LEU A 160 5.40 -7.08 -10.30
N VAL A 161 5.62 -5.88 -9.74
CA VAL A 161 6.79 -5.60 -8.91
C VAL A 161 6.75 -6.42 -7.62
N THR A 162 5.60 -6.51 -6.95
CA THR A 162 5.46 -7.32 -5.73
C THR A 162 5.68 -8.81 -6.00
N ALA A 163 5.20 -9.35 -7.13
CA ALA A 163 5.47 -10.72 -7.55
C ALA A 163 6.99 -10.94 -7.78
N GLY A 164 7.65 -10.05 -8.51
CA GLY A 164 9.10 -10.12 -8.74
C GLY A 164 9.91 -10.08 -7.44
N LEU A 165 9.55 -9.20 -6.50
CA LEU A 165 10.19 -9.11 -5.18
C LEU A 165 10.00 -10.39 -4.36
N ARG A 166 8.82 -11.01 -4.43
CA ARG A 166 8.53 -12.27 -3.74
C ARG A 166 9.30 -13.45 -4.34
N ILE A 167 9.44 -13.52 -5.66
CA ILE A 167 10.26 -14.52 -6.35
C ILE A 167 11.72 -14.38 -5.93
N ARG A 168 12.26 -13.14 -5.97
CA ARG A 168 13.64 -12.86 -5.51
C ARG A 168 13.87 -13.27 -4.06
N ALA A 169 12.92 -13.00 -3.18
CA ALA A 169 13.00 -13.40 -1.78
C ALA A 169 13.09 -14.92 -1.60
N ARG A 170 12.25 -15.67 -2.34
CA ARG A 170 12.28 -17.14 -2.34
C ARG A 170 13.58 -17.71 -2.92
N ALA A 171 14.08 -17.13 -4.01
CA ALA A 171 15.33 -17.56 -4.63
C ALA A 171 16.53 -17.36 -3.68
N ARG A 172 16.60 -16.23 -2.98
CA ARG A 172 17.63 -15.99 -1.95
C ARG A 172 17.58 -17.02 -0.82
N ALA A 173 16.38 -17.34 -0.32
CA ALA A 173 16.22 -18.34 0.73
C ALA A 173 16.66 -19.75 0.26
N ALA A 174 16.31 -20.14 -0.97
CA ALA A 174 16.75 -21.40 -1.55
C ALA A 174 18.27 -21.47 -1.72
N ASN A 175 18.90 -20.41 -2.22
CA ASN A 175 20.35 -20.34 -2.38
C ASN A 175 21.08 -20.41 -1.02
N ALA A 176 20.58 -19.71 0.01
CA ALA A 176 21.14 -19.76 1.35
C ALA A 176 21.09 -21.17 1.96
N PHE A 177 19.98 -21.89 1.77
CA PHE A 177 19.85 -23.28 2.21
C PHE A 177 20.83 -24.21 1.48
N SER A 178 20.97 -24.06 0.15
CA SER A 178 21.94 -24.86 -0.63
C SER A 178 23.37 -24.65 -0.13
N SER A 179 23.79 -23.41 0.14
CA SER A 179 25.13 -23.12 0.66
C SER A 179 25.36 -23.69 2.07
N ALA A 180 24.35 -23.69 2.93
CA ALA A 180 24.44 -24.27 4.27
C ALA A 180 24.61 -25.80 4.23
N VAL A 181 23.88 -26.49 3.34
CA VAL A 181 24.02 -27.94 3.15
C VAL A 181 25.42 -28.29 2.66
N THR A 182 25.95 -27.57 1.66
CA THR A 182 27.31 -27.79 1.15
C THR A 182 28.37 -27.55 2.22
N ALA A 183 28.20 -26.56 3.10
CA ALA A 183 29.13 -26.27 4.19
C ALA A 183 29.11 -27.29 5.34
N SER A 184 27.99 -27.99 5.57
CA SER A 184 27.87 -29.03 6.60
C SER A 184 28.34 -30.42 6.16
N GLY A 185 28.49 -30.64 4.85
CA GLY A 185 28.94 -31.91 4.27
C GLY A 185 30.43 -31.97 3.91
N ALA A 186 31.16 -30.87 4.15
CA ALA A 186 32.61 -30.75 4.03
C ALA A 186 33.25 -30.74 5.42
#